data_AF-A0A667XVJ0-F1
#
_entry.id   AF-A0A667XVJ0-F1
#
_cell.length_a   1.000
_cell.length_b   1.000
_cell.length_c   1.000
_cell.angle_alpha   90.00
_cell.angle_beta   90.00
_cell.angle_gamma   90.00
#
_symmetry.space_group_name_H-M   'P 1'
#
loop_
_entity.id
_entity.type
_entity.pdbx_description
1 polymer ?
#
loop_
_entity_poly.entity_id
_entity_poly.type
_entity_poly.pdbx_seq_one_letter_code
_entity_poly.pdbx_strand_id
1 'polypeptide(L)'
;MSADNSAENVSVPLRNLLNSIQCVRDRVRDGESNASNGAFNLSNFWDSLNQAVKAVSQEATKLSLAFSKPPVPSQQDGEKLAESMQKSILTLSTVYYWLPKSQGVSLRRQVRDATVEVLEGVEQLVEVILSSPLQGLSQEQLMSTGGVWSACDQFANLPRDNKAAVLLVLSSYIGVVKDALEEIEQALSEAHDPFGDVLADEEEGEEPRGNQDTYWSERDRRVIGPCQGLMKASAACLRKLTAAVKANGNVGTGQNVAQLDDLADITKDISPGVDDLALCLYPPMDYSGVDSNVRHTHKDTHTHTHTHTHTSQAHQHFLCPSPAHSPSHRVVVKY
;
A
#
# COMPACT_ATOMS: atom_id res chain seq x y z
N MET A 1 -2.84 31.90 -40.64
CA MET A 1 -1.91 32.27 -39.55
C MET A 1 -2.63 32.51 -38.20
N SER A 2 -3.89 32.10 -38.01
CA SER A 2 -4.61 32.32 -36.73
C SER A 2 -4.73 31.08 -35.84
N ALA A 3 -4.47 29.87 -36.36
CA ALA A 3 -4.60 28.62 -35.59
C ALA A 3 -3.46 28.42 -34.57
N ASP A 4 -2.24 28.83 -34.91
CA ASP A 4 -1.06 28.72 -34.01
C ASP A 4 -1.18 29.63 -32.79
N ASN A 5 -1.61 30.89 -32.97
CA ASN A 5 -1.77 31.84 -31.84
C ASN A 5 -2.89 31.43 -30.86
N SER A 6 -3.93 30.74 -31.32
CA SER A 6 -5.00 30.24 -30.43
C SER A 6 -4.55 29.04 -29.58
N ALA A 7 -3.73 28.14 -30.15
CA ALA A 7 -3.22 26.98 -29.43
C ALA A 7 -2.22 27.38 -28.32
N GLU A 8 -1.39 28.39 -28.58
CA GLU A 8 -0.43 28.90 -27.60
C GLU A 8 -1.11 29.58 -26.40
N ASN A 9 -2.22 30.29 -26.60
CA ASN A 9 -2.93 31.00 -25.53
C ASN A 9 -3.74 30.06 -24.60
N VAL A 10 -4.33 28.99 -25.13
CA VAL A 10 -5.10 28.02 -24.32
C VAL A 10 -4.18 27.08 -23.52
N SER A 11 -2.92 26.95 -23.93
CA SER A 11 -1.92 26.18 -23.18
C SER A 11 -1.53 26.82 -21.84
N VAL A 12 -1.67 28.14 -21.68
CA VAL A 12 -1.27 28.85 -20.45
C VAL A 12 -2.16 28.47 -19.25
N PRO A 13 -3.50 28.52 -19.33
CA PRO A 13 -4.37 28.06 -18.24
C PRO A 13 -4.11 26.61 -17.83
N LEU A 14 -3.88 25.72 -18.81
CA LEU A 14 -3.61 24.30 -18.54
C LEU A 14 -2.24 24.09 -17.88
N ARG A 15 -1.19 24.83 -18.26
CA ARG A 15 0.11 24.79 -17.57
C ARG A 15 0.01 25.31 -16.14
N ASN A 16 -0.76 26.38 -15.91
CA ASN A 16 -0.99 26.91 -14.55
C ASN A 16 -1.75 25.90 -13.69
N LEU A 17 -2.74 25.22 -14.27
CA LEU A 17 -3.44 24.12 -13.63
C LEU A 17 -2.47 22.97 -13.28
N LEU A 18 -1.62 22.55 -14.22
CA LEU A 18 -0.64 21.49 -14.02
C LEU A 18 0.28 21.79 -12.83
N ASN A 19 0.88 22.99 -12.79
CA ASN A 19 1.72 23.45 -11.69
C ASN A 19 0.95 23.45 -10.35
N SER A 20 -0.33 23.83 -10.38
CA SER A 20 -1.19 23.84 -9.19
C SER A 20 -1.49 22.42 -8.69
N ILE A 21 -1.75 21.47 -9.59
CA ILE A 21 -1.98 20.06 -9.25
C ILE A 21 -0.73 19.49 -8.58
N GLN A 22 0.45 19.70 -9.16
CA GLN A 22 1.73 19.23 -8.61
C GLN A 22 1.96 19.76 -7.20
N CYS A 23 1.79 21.07 -6.99
CA CYS A 23 1.93 21.68 -5.68
C CYS A 23 0.93 21.10 -4.65
N VAL A 24 -0.33 20.89 -5.05
CA VAL A 24 -1.34 20.30 -4.16
C VAL A 24 -1.02 18.84 -3.84
N ARG A 25 -0.62 18.05 -4.84
CA ARG A 25 -0.22 16.64 -4.72
C ARG A 25 0.93 16.48 -3.74
N ASP A 26 1.98 17.29 -3.90
CA ASP A 26 3.18 17.20 -3.05
C ASP A 26 2.83 17.52 -1.59
N ARG A 27 2.00 18.56 -1.36
CA ARG A 27 1.51 18.87 -0.01
C ARG A 27 0.66 17.73 0.59
N VAL A 28 -0.23 17.13 -0.19
CA VAL A 28 -1.03 15.98 0.28
C VAL A 28 -0.13 14.78 0.61
N ARG A 29 0.91 14.53 -0.20
CA ARG A 29 1.89 13.47 0.02
C ARG A 29 2.66 13.67 1.34
N ASP A 30 3.08 14.90 1.64
CA ASP A 30 3.74 15.27 2.91
C ASP A 30 2.84 14.95 4.13
N GLY A 31 1.53 15.08 3.97
CA GLY A 31 0.55 14.51 4.89
C GLY A 31 0.40 15.25 6.22
N GLU A 32 0.84 16.50 6.31
CA GLU A 32 0.65 17.33 7.50
C GLU A 32 -0.84 17.41 7.88
N SER A 33 -1.14 17.28 9.18
CA SER A 33 -2.51 17.34 9.67
C SER A 33 -2.86 18.78 10.03
N ASN A 34 -4.04 19.24 9.60
CA ASN A 34 -4.65 20.41 10.23
C ASN A 34 -5.03 20.05 11.67
N ALA A 35 -4.60 20.86 12.63
CA ALA A 35 -5.06 20.76 14.01
C ALA A 35 -6.55 21.13 14.06
N SER A 36 -7.41 20.13 14.05
CA SER A 36 -8.86 20.31 14.17
C SER A 36 -9.27 20.05 15.62
N ASN A 37 -9.66 21.12 16.32
CA ASN A 37 -10.23 21.06 17.68
C ASN A 37 -11.77 20.88 17.67
N GLY A 38 -12.37 20.66 16.50
CA GLY A 38 -13.83 20.53 16.33
C GLY A 38 -14.33 19.09 16.48
N ALA A 39 -15.63 18.94 16.76
CA ALA A 39 -16.29 17.64 16.73
C ALA A 39 -16.30 17.09 15.29
N PHE A 40 -15.48 16.06 15.04
CA PHE A 40 -15.41 15.39 13.74
C PHE A 40 -16.60 14.45 13.54
N ASN A 41 -17.24 14.51 12.36
CA ASN A 41 -18.31 13.61 11.97
C ASN A 41 -17.85 12.73 10.80
N LEU A 42 -17.71 11.43 11.08
CA LEU A 42 -17.20 10.44 10.12
C LEU A 42 -18.12 10.24 8.91
N SER A 43 -19.44 10.28 9.10
CA SER A 43 -20.42 10.12 8.00
C SER A 43 -20.33 11.31 7.04
N ASN A 44 -20.39 12.53 7.58
CA ASN A 44 -20.30 13.75 6.77
C ASN A 44 -18.97 13.84 6.03
N PHE A 45 -17.88 13.38 6.65
CA PHE A 45 -16.58 13.27 5.99
C PHE A 45 -16.65 12.36 4.76
N TRP A 46 -17.15 11.12 4.91
CA TRP A 46 -17.24 10.19 3.79
C TRP A 46 -18.16 10.68 2.67
N ASP A 47 -19.30 11.29 3.02
CA ASP A 47 -20.22 11.86 2.04
C ASP A 47 -19.56 13.00 1.25
N SER A 48 -18.88 13.92 1.96
CA SER A 48 -18.17 15.05 1.34
C SER A 48 -17.02 14.57 0.46
N LEU A 49 -16.29 13.54 0.90
CA LEU A 49 -15.17 12.97 0.15
C LEU A 49 -15.65 12.32 -1.15
N ASN A 50 -16.70 11.50 -1.06
CA ASN A 50 -17.30 10.86 -2.24
C ASN A 50 -17.86 11.88 -3.24
N GLN A 51 -18.43 12.99 -2.76
CA GLN A 51 -18.87 14.09 -3.64
C GLN A 51 -17.70 14.80 -4.31
N ALA A 52 -16.62 15.08 -3.56
CA ALA A 52 -15.43 15.72 -4.10
C ALA A 52 -14.74 14.86 -5.18
N VAL A 53 -14.60 13.55 -4.94
CA VAL A 53 -14.05 12.60 -5.91
C VAL A 53 -14.91 12.54 -7.19
N LYS A 54 -16.24 12.48 -7.04
CA LYS A 54 -17.16 12.53 -8.19
C LYS A 54 -17.02 13.82 -8.99
N ALA A 55 -16.85 14.95 -8.34
CA ALA A 55 -16.63 16.23 -9.00
C ALA A 55 -15.33 16.20 -9.83
N VAL A 56 -14.23 15.70 -9.26
CA VAL A 56 -12.95 15.55 -10.00
C VAL A 56 -13.12 14.67 -11.24
N SER A 57 -13.77 13.51 -11.12
CA SER A 57 -14.04 12.61 -12.25
C SER A 57 -14.86 13.29 -13.37
N GLN A 58 -15.89 14.06 -12.99
CA GLN A 58 -16.73 14.81 -13.93
C GLN A 58 -15.95 15.93 -14.63
N GLU A 59 -15.16 16.71 -13.88
CA GLU A 59 -14.33 17.76 -14.46
C GLU A 59 -13.23 17.18 -15.36
N ALA A 60 -12.67 16.01 -15.03
CA ALA A 60 -11.67 15.34 -15.87
C ALA A 60 -12.28 14.94 -17.22
N THR A 61 -13.51 14.43 -17.18
CA THR A 61 -14.27 14.09 -18.39
C THR A 61 -14.55 15.33 -19.24
N LYS A 62 -15.00 16.42 -18.62
CA LYS A 62 -15.26 17.68 -19.33
C LYS A 62 -13.99 18.24 -19.97
N LEU A 63 -12.90 18.27 -19.22
CA LEU A 63 -11.60 18.75 -19.68
C LEU A 63 -11.13 17.90 -20.88
N SER A 64 -11.18 16.58 -20.73
CA SER A 64 -10.82 15.67 -21.81
C SER A 64 -11.66 15.91 -23.08
N LEU A 65 -13.00 15.89 -22.97
CA LEU A 65 -13.88 16.09 -24.12
C LEU A 65 -13.69 17.47 -24.78
N ALA A 66 -13.50 18.53 -24.00
CA ALA A 66 -13.34 19.89 -24.51
C ALA A 66 -12.08 20.03 -25.38
N PHE A 67 -11.01 19.31 -25.06
CA PHE A 67 -9.75 19.34 -25.81
C PHE A 67 -9.61 18.21 -26.84
N SER A 68 -10.64 17.39 -27.01
CA SER A 68 -10.58 16.21 -27.87
C SER A 68 -10.73 16.48 -29.36
N LYS A 69 -11.41 17.56 -29.77
CA LYS A 69 -11.70 17.84 -31.18
C LYS A 69 -11.73 19.34 -31.45
N PRO A 70 -11.37 19.77 -32.66
CA PRO A 70 -11.59 21.15 -33.09
C PRO A 70 -13.08 21.52 -33.15
N PRO A 71 -13.44 22.80 -32.93
CA PRO A 71 -12.54 23.86 -32.48
C PRO A 71 -12.18 23.68 -31.01
N VAL A 72 -10.90 23.94 -30.69
CA VAL A 72 -10.44 23.95 -29.30
C VAL A 72 -11.13 25.08 -28.53
N PRO A 73 -11.26 24.98 -27.19
CA PRO A 73 -11.92 26.01 -26.39
C PRO A 73 -11.29 27.38 -26.60
N SER A 74 -12.08 28.44 -26.50
CA SER A 74 -11.53 29.80 -26.46
C SER A 74 -10.63 29.96 -25.22
N GLN A 75 -9.76 30.96 -25.19
CA GLN A 75 -8.94 31.23 -23.99
C GLN A 75 -9.80 31.36 -22.73
N GLN A 76 -10.90 32.12 -22.81
CA GLN A 76 -11.81 32.32 -21.67
C GLN A 76 -12.50 31.01 -21.24
N ASP A 77 -12.87 30.15 -22.19
CA ASP A 77 -13.50 28.86 -21.87
C ASP A 77 -12.47 27.86 -21.32
N GLY A 78 -11.24 27.88 -21.84
CA GLY A 78 -10.11 27.13 -21.31
C GLY A 78 -9.76 27.53 -19.89
N GLU A 79 -9.76 28.84 -19.58
CA GLU A 79 -9.60 29.37 -18.22
C GLU A 79 -10.69 28.84 -17.28
N LYS A 80 -11.97 28.93 -17.67
CA LYS A 80 -13.08 28.40 -16.85
C LYS A 80 -12.98 26.89 -16.61
N LEU A 81 -12.59 26.12 -17.62
CA LEU A 81 -12.39 24.67 -17.49
C LEU A 81 -11.24 24.37 -16.51
N ALA A 82 -10.12 25.09 -16.64
CA ALA A 82 -8.98 24.95 -15.75
C ALA A 82 -9.32 25.33 -14.30
N GLU A 83 -10.02 26.45 -14.09
CA GLU A 83 -10.50 26.89 -12.78
C GLU A 83 -11.46 25.90 -12.14
N SER A 84 -12.39 25.33 -12.93
CA SER A 84 -13.35 24.33 -12.45
C SER A 84 -12.65 23.05 -11.97
N MET A 85 -11.66 22.58 -12.73
CA MET A 85 -10.81 21.47 -12.33
C MET A 85 -10.00 21.81 -11.07
N GLN A 86 -9.35 22.97 -11.04
CA GLN A 86 -8.57 23.44 -9.89
C GLN A 86 -9.41 23.50 -8.61
N LYS A 87 -10.64 24.00 -8.71
CA LYS A 87 -11.57 24.04 -7.58
C LYS A 87 -11.91 22.64 -7.08
N SER A 88 -12.09 21.68 -7.99
CA SER A 88 -12.43 20.29 -7.64
C SER A 88 -11.28 19.58 -6.92
N ILE A 89 -10.04 19.71 -7.41
CA ILE A 89 -8.86 19.12 -6.75
C ILE A 89 -8.57 19.77 -5.39
N LEU A 90 -8.78 21.09 -5.26
CA LEU A 90 -8.61 21.80 -3.98
C LEU A 90 -9.68 21.36 -2.98
N THR A 91 -10.91 21.16 -3.44
CA THR A 91 -12.01 20.64 -2.61
C THR A 91 -11.69 19.23 -2.11
N LEU A 92 -11.27 18.33 -3.00
CA LEU A 92 -10.86 16.97 -2.64
C LEU A 92 -9.75 16.98 -1.57
N SER A 93 -8.69 17.74 -1.83
CA SER A 93 -7.55 17.86 -0.92
C SER A 93 -7.96 18.46 0.43
N THR A 94 -8.84 19.46 0.42
CA THR A 94 -9.38 20.08 1.64
C THR A 94 -10.15 19.07 2.48
N VAL A 95 -11.02 18.26 1.85
CA VAL A 95 -11.78 17.22 2.56
C VAL A 95 -10.85 16.16 3.14
N TYR A 96 -9.79 15.75 2.42
CA TYR A 96 -8.76 14.87 2.98
C TYR A 96 -8.15 15.42 4.29
N TYR A 97 -7.87 16.72 4.35
CA TYR A 97 -7.33 17.35 5.57
C TYR A 97 -8.33 17.43 6.73
N TRP A 98 -9.62 17.14 6.51
CA TRP A 98 -10.61 17.08 7.58
C TRP A 98 -10.49 15.80 8.42
N LEU A 99 -9.90 14.73 7.89
CA LEU A 99 -9.75 13.45 8.60
C LEU A 99 -8.66 13.53 9.67
N PRO A 100 -9.00 13.57 10.97
CA PRO A 100 -8.00 13.78 12.01
C PRO A 100 -7.21 12.48 12.27
N LYS A 101 -5.98 12.61 12.75
CA LYS A 101 -5.12 11.47 13.14
C LYS A 101 -5.76 10.60 14.22
N SER A 102 -6.66 11.16 15.04
CA SER A 102 -7.41 10.42 16.06
C SER A 102 -8.38 9.38 15.50
N GLN A 103 -8.71 9.42 14.21
CA GLN A 103 -9.46 8.35 13.52
C GLN A 103 -8.57 7.21 13.04
N GLY A 104 -7.25 7.33 13.20
CA GLY A 104 -6.27 6.32 12.83
C GLY A 104 -5.32 6.80 11.75
N VAL A 105 -4.02 6.57 11.99
CA VAL A 105 -2.94 6.89 11.06
C VAL A 105 -3.00 5.96 9.85
N SER A 106 -3.29 4.68 10.06
CA SER A 106 -3.46 3.71 8.97
C SER A 106 -4.60 4.10 8.02
N LEU A 107 -5.77 4.41 8.57
CA LEU A 107 -6.90 4.90 7.76
C LEU A 107 -6.55 6.20 7.02
N ARG A 108 -5.95 7.16 7.71
CA ARG A 108 -5.56 8.43 7.10
C ARG A 108 -4.56 8.24 5.97
N ARG A 109 -3.63 7.29 6.10
CA ARG A 109 -2.68 6.91 5.06
C ARG A 109 -3.39 6.38 3.82
N GLN A 110 -4.33 5.45 3.97
CA GLN A 110 -5.09 4.92 2.82
C GLN A 110 -5.86 6.01 2.08
N VAL A 111 -6.50 6.94 2.79
CA VAL A 111 -7.21 8.06 2.16
C VAL A 111 -6.24 9.03 1.49
N ARG A 112 -5.09 9.31 2.11
CA ARG A 112 -4.04 10.14 1.52
C ARG A 112 -3.57 9.55 0.20
N ASP A 113 -3.18 8.28 0.21
CA ASP A 113 -2.57 7.63 -0.95
C ASP A 113 -3.55 7.58 -2.12
N ALA A 114 -4.83 7.22 -1.88
CA ALA A 114 -5.88 7.30 -2.89
C ALA A 114 -6.14 8.74 -3.40
N THR A 115 -6.00 9.74 -2.54
CA THR A 115 -6.11 11.15 -2.96
C THR A 115 -4.94 11.56 -3.86
N VAL A 116 -3.72 11.12 -3.53
CA VAL A 116 -2.52 11.34 -4.35
C VAL A 116 -2.68 10.68 -5.71
N GLU A 117 -3.16 9.43 -5.77
CA GLU A 117 -3.39 8.72 -7.04
C GLU A 117 -4.38 9.47 -7.95
N VAL A 118 -5.45 10.05 -7.39
CA VAL A 118 -6.38 10.88 -8.17
C VAL A 118 -5.68 12.13 -8.71
N LEU A 119 -4.85 12.80 -7.91
CA LEU A 119 -4.12 14.00 -8.33
C LEU A 119 -3.08 13.68 -9.42
N GLU A 120 -2.35 12.56 -9.28
CA GLU A 120 -1.43 12.06 -10.31
C GLU A 120 -2.14 11.70 -11.61
N GLY A 121 -3.33 11.08 -11.52
CA GLY A 121 -4.14 10.80 -12.71
C GLY A 121 -4.58 12.08 -13.44
N VAL A 122 -4.99 13.12 -12.68
CA VAL A 122 -5.39 14.40 -13.28
C VAL A 122 -4.19 15.13 -13.88
N GLU A 123 -3.03 15.10 -13.21
CA GLU A 123 -1.77 15.60 -13.73
C GLU A 123 -1.43 14.95 -15.08
N GLN A 124 -1.44 13.61 -15.14
CA GLN A 124 -1.18 12.87 -16.36
C GLN A 124 -2.15 13.23 -17.49
N LEU A 125 -3.45 13.38 -17.19
CA LEU A 125 -4.45 13.83 -18.17
C LEU A 125 -4.10 15.21 -18.74
N VAL A 126 -3.75 16.17 -17.89
CA VAL A 126 -3.39 17.53 -18.32
C VAL A 126 -2.10 17.51 -19.16
N GLU A 127 -1.11 16.73 -18.78
CA GLU A 127 0.13 16.54 -19.56
C GLU A 127 -0.15 15.97 -20.95
N VAL A 128 -1.00 14.96 -21.05
CA VAL A 128 -1.40 14.35 -22.33
C VAL A 128 -2.13 15.37 -23.21
N ILE A 129 -3.04 16.17 -22.63
CA ILE A 129 -3.76 17.23 -23.36
C ILE A 129 -2.77 18.29 -23.87
N LEU A 130 -1.78 18.68 -23.07
CA LEU A 130 -0.76 19.66 -23.44
C LEU A 130 0.22 19.13 -24.51
N SER A 131 0.46 17.82 -24.54
CA SER A 131 1.43 17.17 -25.43
C SER A 131 0.82 16.67 -26.75
N SER A 132 -0.49 16.47 -26.80
CA SER A 132 -1.17 15.93 -27.97
C SER A 132 -1.52 17.01 -28.99
N PRO A 133 -1.26 16.80 -30.30
CA PRO A 133 -1.82 17.66 -31.33
C PRO A 133 -3.35 17.50 -31.32
N LEU A 134 -4.07 18.60 -31.04
CA LEU A 134 -5.53 18.68 -30.82
C LEU A 134 -6.36 18.38 -32.10
N GLN A 135 -6.14 17.21 -32.72
CA GLN A 135 -6.73 16.77 -33.98
C GLN A 135 -7.73 15.61 -33.80
N GLY A 136 -7.97 15.16 -32.57
CA GLY A 136 -8.87 14.05 -32.26
C GLY A 136 -8.63 13.52 -30.84
N LEU A 137 -9.62 12.79 -30.30
CA LEU A 137 -9.50 12.12 -29.00
C LEU A 137 -8.45 11.02 -29.13
N SER A 138 -7.24 11.27 -28.63
CA SER A 138 -6.13 10.31 -28.73
C SER A 138 -6.36 9.10 -27.82
N GLN A 139 -5.75 7.96 -28.16
CA GLN A 139 -5.78 6.79 -27.29
C GLN A 139 -5.15 7.10 -25.92
N GLU A 140 -4.08 7.87 -25.89
CA GLU A 140 -3.43 8.33 -24.66
C GLU A 140 -4.36 9.19 -23.81
N GLN A 141 -5.16 10.04 -24.44
CA GLN A 141 -6.13 10.87 -23.74
C GLN A 141 -7.27 10.03 -23.15
N LEU A 142 -7.75 9.03 -23.89
CA LEU A 142 -8.73 8.07 -23.37
C LEU A 142 -8.17 7.26 -22.19
N MET A 143 -6.93 6.79 -22.31
CA MET A 143 -6.27 6.02 -21.26
C MET A 143 -6.03 6.87 -20.00
N SER A 144 -5.52 8.10 -20.13
CA SER A 144 -5.33 9.00 -18.99
C SER A 144 -6.65 9.42 -18.35
N THR A 145 -7.71 9.68 -19.13
CA THR A 145 -9.06 9.93 -18.59
C THR A 145 -9.58 8.71 -17.83
N GLY A 146 -9.41 7.50 -18.38
CA GLY A 146 -9.76 6.25 -17.72
C GLY A 146 -8.96 5.98 -16.45
N GLY A 147 -7.68 6.40 -16.41
CA GLY A 147 -6.84 6.36 -15.21
C GLY A 147 -7.42 7.20 -14.07
N VAL A 148 -7.86 8.43 -14.37
CA VAL A 148 -8.56 9.29 -13.37
C VAL A 148 -9.82 8.61 -12.85
N TRP A 149 -10.64 8.02 -13.73
CA TRP A 149 -11.86 7.31 -13.33
C TRP A 149 -11.54 6.13 -12.42
N SER A 150 -10.55 5.31 -12.80
CA SER A 150 -10.14 4.16 -12.00
C SER A 150 -9.69 4.60 -10.61
N ALA A 151 -8.84 5.63 -10.50
CA ALA A 151 -8.41 6.17 -9.22
C ALA A 151 -9.59 6.72 -8.38
N CYS A 152 -10.56 7.38 -9.02
CA CYS A 152 -11.77 7.85 -8.34
C CYS A 152 -12.65 6.69 -7.83
N ASP A 153 -12.81 5.63 -8.62
CA ASP A 153 -13.65 4.47 -8.29
C ASP A 153 -13.09 3.67 -7.10
N GLN A 154 -11.77 3.70 -6.88
CA GLN A 154 -11.13 3.05 -5.72
C GLN A 154 -11.69 3.56 -4.37
N PHE A 155 -12.21 4.80 -4.29
CA PHE A 155 -12.79 5.35 -3.06
C PHE A 155 -14.00 4.57 -2.54
N ALA A 156 -14.67 3.80 -3.40
CA ALA A 156 -15.74 2.89 -2.99
C ALA A 156 -15.20 1.77 -2.07
N ASN A 157 -13.97 1.32 -2.33
CA ASN A 157 -13.32 0.17 -1.68
C ASN A 157 -12.43 0.59 -0.50
N LEU A 158 -12.28 1.89 -0.23
CA LEU A 158 -11.48 2.35 0.90
C LEU A 158 -12.05 1.86 2.24
N PRO A 159 -11.17 1.49 3.20
CA PRO A 159 -11.60 1.13 4.54
C PRO A 159 -12.35 2.29 5.20
N ARG A 160 -13.46 1.99 5.89
CA ARG A 160 -14.31 3.01 6.53
C ARG A 160 -13.92 3.33 7.97
N ASP A 161 -13.06 2.51 8.57
CA ASP A 161 -12.51 2.67 9.91
C ASP A 161 -11.05 2.19 9.98
N ASN A 162 -10.37 2.50 11.08
CA ASN A 162 -8.96 2.14 11.24
C ASN A 162 -8.72 0.63 11.36
N LYS A 163 -9.69 -0.12 11.88
CA LYS A 163 -9.57 -1.58 11.99
C LYS A 163 -9.49 -2.20 10.61
N ALA A 164 -10.38 -1.81 9.70
CA ALA A 164 -10.36 -2.25 8.31
C ALA A 164 -9.07 -1.82 7.60
N ALA A 165 -8.57 -0.61 7.87
CA ALA A 165 -7.31 -0.13 7.31
C ALA A 165 -6.11 -0.98 7.77
N VAL A 166 -6.00 -1.27 9.06
CA VAL A 166 -4.94 -2.13 9.60
C VAL A 166 -5.04 -3.56 9.05
N LEU A 167 -6.25 -4.12 8.93
CA LEU A 167 -6.44 -5.43 8.32
C LEU A 167 -5.99 -5.47 6.85
N LEU A 168 -6.21 -4.39 6.11
CA LEU A 168 -5.75 -4.26 4.73
C LEU A 168 -4.20 -4.24 4.67
N VAL A 169 -3.55 -3.46 5.53
CA VAL A 169 -2.08 -3.39 5.64
C VAL A 169 -1.47 -4.75 6.02
N LEU A 170 -2.04 -5.44 7.01
CA LEU A 170 -1.56 -6.77 7.38
C LEU A 170 -1.75 -7.79 6.25
N SER A 171 -2.84 -7.65 5.48
CA SER A 171 -3.10 -8.52 4.33
C SER A 171 -2.09 -8.28 3.20
N SER A 172 -1.69 -7.03 2.94
CA SER A 172 -0.65 -6.74 1.95
C SER A 172 0.70 -7.31 2.37
N TYR A 173 1.08 -7.23 3.65
CA TYR A 173 2.32 -7.85 4.14
C TYR A 173 2.28 -9.38 4.01
N ILE A 174 1.14 -10.01 4.28
CA ILE A 174 0.98 -11.46 4.03
C ILE A 174 1.13 -11.78 2.55
N GLY A 175 0.62 -10.93 1.65
CA GLY A 175 0.76 -11.05 0.20
C GLY A 175 2.23 -11.07 -0.20
N VAL A 176 2.99 -10.03 0.13
CA VAL A 176 4.41 -9.93 -0.21
C VAL A 176 5.22 -11.12 0.30
N VAL A 177 5.01 -11.55 1.55
CA VAL A 177 5.72 -12.70 2.11
C VAL A 177 5.39 -14.00 1.36
N LYS A 178 4.15 -14.14 0.88
CA LYS A 178 3.76 -15.29 0.05
C LYS A 178 4.37 -15.23 -1.33
N ASP A 179 4.33 -14.06 -1.98
CA ASP A 179 4.88 -13.87 -3.32
C ASP A 179 6.39 -14.19 -3.31
N ALA A 180 7.13 -13.68 -2.33
CA ALA A 180 8.57 -14.00 -2.17
C ALA A 180 8.83 -15.49 -1.90
N LEU A 181 7.94 -16.17 -1.15
CA LEU A 181 8.03 -17.62 -0.94
C LEU A 181 7.79 -18.40 -2.23
N GLU A 182 6.72 -18.05 -2.95
CA GLU A 182 6.34 -18.68 -4.22
C GLU A 182 7.43 -18.45 -5.28
N GLU A 183 8.04 -17.26 -5.32
CA GLU A 183 9.15 -16.91 -6.21
C GLU A 183 10.37 -17.82 -5.97
N ILE A 184 10.81 -17.96 -4.71
CA ILE A 184 11.94 -18.84 -4.36
C ILE A 184 11.61 -20.32 -4.63
N GLU A 185 10.38 -20.77 -4.33
CA GLU A 185 9.95 -22.14 -4.60
C GLU A 185 9.90 -22.44 -6.10
N GLN A 186 9.39 -21.51 -6.91
CA GLN A 186 9.37 -21.61 -8.36
C GLN A 186 10.80 -21.64 -8.93
N ALA A 187 11.65 -20.69 -8.52
CA ALA A 187 13.03 -20.63 -8.97
C ALA A 187 13.79 -21.94 -8.63
N LEU A 188 13.60 -22.51 -7.44
CA LEU A 188 14.18 -23.80 -7.05
C LEU A 188 13.72 -24.98 -7.92
N SER A 189 12.47 -24.94 -8.38
CA SER A 189 11.89 -25.99 -9.24
C SER A 189 12.36 -25.90 -10.69
N GLU A 190 12.62 -24.67 -11.17
CA GLU A 190 13.13 -24.38 -12.51
C GLU A 190 14.67 -24.52 -12.58
N ALA A 191 15.34 -24.46 -11.44
CA ALA A 191 16.78 -24.69 -11.29
C ALA A 191 17.13 -26.18 -11.49
N HIS A 192 16.96 -26.67 -12.71
CA HIS A 192 17.56 -27.90 -13.20
C HIS A 192 18.95 -27.57 -13.76
N ASP A 193 20.00 -28.18 -13.21
CA ASP A 193 21.31 -28.19 -13.85
C ASP A 193 21.24 -29.17 -15.04
N PRO A 194 21.25 -28.71 -16.31
CA PRO A 194 21.20 -29.61 -17.47
C PRO A 194 22.40 -30.55 -17.56
N PHE A 195 23.42 -30.32 -16.75
CA PHE A 195 24.69 -31.05 -16.72
C PHE A 195 24.95 -31.75 -15.38
N GLY A 196 23.96 -31.78 -14.47
CA GLY A 196 24.09 -32.39 -13.14
C GLY A 196 24.22 -33.92 -13.17
N ASP A 197 23.65 -34.57 -14.19
CA ASP A 197 23.66 -36.03 -14.36
C ASP A 197 24.80 -36.55 -15.26
N VAL A 198 25.63 -35.67 -15.84
CA VAL A 198 26.57 -36.06 -16.90
C VAL A 198 27.91 -36.57 -16.37
N LEU A 199 28.30 -36.31 -15.11
CA LEU A 199 29.63 -36.73 -14.60
C LEU A 199 29.52 -37.43 -13.24
N ALA A 200 29.10 -38.70 -13.25
CA ALA A 200 29.46 -39.64 -12.18
C ALA A 200 30.68 -40.49 -12.55
N ASP A 201 31.10 -40.48 -13.82
CA ASP A 201 32.24 -41.24 -14.31
C ASP A 201 33.19 -40.31 -15.08
N GLU A 202 34.48 -40.40 -14.74
CA GLU A 202 35.67 -39.90 -15.46
C GLU A 202 36.38 -38.62 -14.95
N GLU A 203 37.51 -38.92 -14.30
CA GLU A 203 38.83 -38.26 -14.33
C GLU A 203 39.11 -36.98 -13.52
N GLU A 204 40.06 -37.14 -12.59
CA GLU A 204 40.81 -36.11 -11.88
C GLU A 204 41.49 -35.14 -12.87
N GLY A 205 40.87 -33.99 -13.17
CA GLY A 205 41.59 -32.99 -13.98
C GLY A 205 40.89 -31.75 -14.50
N GLU A 206 39.61 -31.47 -14.20
CA GLU A 206 38.94 -30.34 -14.83
C GLU A 206 38.84 -29.08 -13.94
N GLU A 207 39.29 -27.97 -14.52
CA GLU A 207 39.13 -26.58 -14.05
C GLU A 207 37.72 -26.32 -13.46
N PRO A 208 37.58 -25.52 -12.39
CA PRO A 208 36.27 -25.21 -11.83
C PRO A 208 35.40 -24.56 -12.91
N ARG A 209 34.31 -25.25 -13.28
CA ARG A 209 33.35 -24.81 -14.30
C ARG A 209 33.00 -23.33 -14.07
N GLY A 210 33.27 -22.46 -15.05
CA GLY A 210 33.09 -21.00 -14.98
C GLY A 210 31.64 -20.50 -14.89
N ASN A 211 30.69 -21.34 -14.46
CA ASN A 211 29.27 -21.03 -14.31
C ASN A 211 28.71 -21.41 -12.92
N GLN A 212 29.59 -21.65 -11.92
CA GLN A 212 29.19 -21.98 -10.54
C GLN A 212 28.37 -20.86 -9.88
N ASP A 213 28.54 -19.62 -10.32
CA ASP A 213 27.83 -18.46 -9.76
C ASP A 213 26.37 -18.35 -10.23
N THR A 214 25.95 -19.18 -11.18
CA THR A 214 24.62 -19.10 -11.83
C THR A 214 23.64 -20.14 -11.28
N TYR A 215 24.10 -21.08 -10.45
CA TYR A 215 23.27 -22.17 -9.91
C TYR A 215 23.43 -22.30 -8.41
N TRP A 216 22.38 -22.79 -7.75
CA TRP A 216 22.46 -23.19 -6.34
C TRP A 216 23.27 -24.47 -6.18
N SER A 217 24.35 -24.37 -5.41
CA SER A 217 25.09 -25.50 -4.89
C SER A 217 24.26 -26.29 -3.87
N GLU A 218 24.69 -27.51 -3.56
CA GLU A 218 24.12 -28.31 -2.47
C GLU A 218 24.23 -27.59 -1.11
N ARG A 219 25.28 -26.78 -0.92
CA ARG A 219 25.43 -25.95 0.28
C ARG A 219 24.37 -24.86 0.34
N ASP A 220 24.09 -24.20 -0.78
CA ASP A 220 23.04 -23.17 -0.87
C ASP A 220 21.67 -23.77 -0.58
N ARG A 221 21.33 -24.92 -1.18
CA ARG A 221 20.06 -25.61 -0.96
C ARG A 221 19.82 -25.97 0.51
N ARG A 222 20.87 -26.30 1.26
CA ARG A 222 20.79 -26.54 2.71
C ARG A 222 20.48 -25.28 3.53
N VAL A 223 20.87 -24.10 3.05
CA VAL A 223 20.60 -22.81 3.71
C VAL A 223 19.21 -22.29 3.36
N ILE A 224 18.73 -22.51 2.14
CA ILE A 224 17.43 -22.02 1.67
C ILE A 224 16.28 -22.63 2.48
N GLY A 225 16.30 -23.92 2.77
CA GLY A 225 15.22 -24.59 3.51
C GLY A 225 14.90 -23.94 4.87
N PRO A 226 15.90 -23.72 5.76
CA PRO A 226 15.71 -22.95 6.99
C PRO A 226 15.20 -21.52 6.76
N CYS A 227 15.69 -20.81 5.73
CA CYS A 227 15.24 -19.45 5.41
C CYS A 227 13.76 -19.42 5.00
N GLN A 228 13.34 -20.36 4.15
CA GLN A 228 11.91 -20.55 3.81
C GLN A 228 11.09 -20.88 5.06
N GLY A 229 11.63 -21.66 6.01
CA GLY A 229 11.00 -21.91 7.30
C GLY A 229 10.73 -20.63 8.09
N LEU A 230 11.70 -19.70 8.13
CA LEU A 230 11.56 -18.39 8.76
C LEU A 230 10.52 -17.51 8.04
N MET A 231 10.55 -17.46 6.72
CA MET A 231 9.55 -16.72 5.92
C MET A 231 8.12 -17.28 6.17
N LYS A 232 7.96 -18.61 6.20
CA LYS A 232 6.70 -19.29 6.55
C LYS A 232 6.24 -18.97 7.97
N ALA A 233 7.17 -18.90 8.93
CA ALA A 233 6.86 -18.49 10.30
C ALA A 233 6.40 -17.02 10.37
N SER A 234 7.05 -16.13 9.61
CA SER A 234 6.68 -14.72 9.48
C SER A 234 5.24 -14.57 8.95
N ALA A 235 4.91 -15.30 7.88
CA ALA A 235 3.54 -15.36 7.33
C ALA A 235 2.52 -15.90 8.35
N ALA A 236 2.88 -16.92 9.12
CA ALA A 236 2.01 -17.47 10.16
C ALA A 236 1.77 -16.46 11.30
N CYS A 237 2.80 -15.72 11.70
CA CYS A 237 2.71 -14.66 12.70
C CYS A 237 1.75 -13.55 12.25
N LEU A 238 1.95 -13.03 11.03
CA LEU A 238 1.06 -12.03 10.43
C LEU A 238 -0.39 -12.55 10.36
N ARG A 239 -0.62 -13.77 9.88
CA ARG A 239 -1.98 -14.37 9.84
C ARG A 239 -2.64 -14.45 11.21
N LYS A 240 -1.88 -14.81 12.25
CA LYS A 240 -2.37 -14.89 13.62
C LYS A 240 -2.73 -13.49 14.16
N LEU A 241 -1.89 -12.49 13.90
CA LEU A 241 -2.18 -11.10 14.24
C LEU A 241 -3.43 -10.60 13.53
N THR A 242 -3.56 -10.83 12.21
CA THR A 242 -4.75 -10.47 11.43
C THR A 242 -6.02 -11.10 12.03
N ALA A 243 -5.97 -12.38 12.42
CA ALA A 243 -7.10 -13.04 13.07
C ALA A 243 -7.45 -12.38 14.43
N ALA A 244 -6.44 -12.02 15.23
CA ALA A 244 -6.63 -11.34 16.51
C ALA A 244 -7.23 -9.94 16.34
N VAL A 245 -6.74 -9.14 15.39
CA VAL A 245 -7.29 -7.82 15.06
C VAL A 245 -8.73 -7.96 14.54
N LYS A 246 -9.01 -8.95 13.69
CA LYS A 246 -10.36 -9.20 13.18
C LYS A 246 -11.34 -9.51 14.31
N ALA A 247 -10.96 -10.38 15.24
CA ALA A 247 -11.80 -10.79 16.37
C ALA A 247 -11.97 -9.69 17.43
N ASN A 248 -10.89 -8.99 17.78
CA ASN A 248 -10.84 -8.17 18.99
C ASN A 248 -10.61 -6.67 18.73
N GLY A 249 -10.28 -6.27 17.51
CA GLY A 249 -10.01 -4.87 17.16
C GLY A 249 -11.22 -3.98 17.41
N ASN A 250 -10.98 -2.84 18.05
CA ASN A 250 -11.99 -1.86 18.47
C ASN A 250 -11.55 -0.44 18.09
N VAL A 251 -12.46 0.38 17.58
CA VAL A 251 -12.23 1.78 17.19
C VAL A 251 -13.02 2.78 18.04
N GLY A 252 -13.66 2.32 19.13
CA GLY A 252 -14.54 3.15 19.97
C GLY A 252 -13.83 4.20 20.83
N THR A 253 -12.52 4.10 21.03
CA THR A 253 -11.72 5.08 21.79
C THR A 253 -10.43 5.40 21.04
N GLY A 254 -9.92 6.62 21.21
CA GLY A 254 -8.65 7.03 20.60
C GLY A 254 -7.46 6.17 21.04
N GLN A 255 -7.48 5.63 22.26
CA GLN A 255 -6.45 4.69 22.74
C GLN A 255 -6.48 3.37 21.97
N ASN A 256 -7.67 2.81 21.71
CA ASN A 256 -7.77 1.56 20.95
C ASN A 256 -7.38 1.76 19.48
N VAL A 257 -7.71 2.93 18.91
CA VAL A 257 -7.25 3.32 17.57
C VAL A 257 -5.72 3.41 17.50
N ALA A 258 -5.09 4.05 18.49
CA ALA A 258 -3.62 4.15 18.57
C ALA A 258 -2.97 2.76 18.71
N GLN A 259 -3.52 1.87 19.54
CA GLN A 259 -3.03 0.50 19.66
C GLN A 259 -3.11 -0.28 18.33
N LEU A 260 -4.15 -0.06 17.53
CA LEU A 260 -4.23 -0.68 16.20
C LEU A 260 -3.15 -0.14 15.25
N ASP A 261 -2.86 1.17 15.32
CA ASP A 261 -1.76 1.76 14.54
C ASP A 261 -0.39 1.25 15.02
N ASP A 262 -0.17 1.11 16.33
CA ASP A 262 1.05 0.54 16.89
C ASP A 262 1.27 -0.90 16.37
N LEU A 263 0.19 -1.70 16.30
CA LEU A 263 0.25 -3.05 15.74
C LEU A 263 0.63 -3.05 14.25
N ALA A 264 0.11 -2.12 13.46
CA ALA A 264 0.52 -1.99 12.05
C ALA A 264 1.98 -1.54 11.94
N ASP A 265 2.40 -0.56 12.75
CA ASP A 265 3.74 0.01 12.72
C ASP A 265 4.81 -1.00 13.11
N ILE A 266 4.59 -1.80 14.16
CA ILE A 266 5.57 -2.83 14.54
C ILE A 266 5.74 -3.90 13.46
N THR A 267 4.69 -4.21 12.68
CA THR A 267 4.76 -5.27 11.66
C THR A 267 5.27 -4.82 10.30
N LYS A 268 5.50 -3.52 10.10
CA LYS A 268 5.84 -2.96 8.79
C LYS A 268 7.18 -3.47 8.25
N ASP A 269 8.11 -3.83 9.14
CA ASP A 269 9.48 -4.22 8.79
C ASP A 269 9.60 -5.72 8.45
N ILE A 270 8.57 -6.54 8.78
CA ILE A 270 8.56 -7.97 8.45
C ILE A 270 8.60 -8.19 6.93
N SER A 271 7.83 -7.41 6.18
CA SER A 271 7.71 -7.58 4.74
C SER A 271 9.01 -7.23 4.01
N PRO A 272 9.65 -6.06 4.22
CA PRO A 272 10.96 -5.76 3.67
C PRO A 272 12.04 -6.76 4.11
N GLY A 273 12.07 -7.18 5.38
CA GLY A 273 13.06 -8.14 5.85
C GLY A 273 12.95 -9.52 5.19
N VAL A 274 11.73 -9.93 4.81
CA VAL A 274 11.51 -11.15 4.02
C VAL A 274 11.96 -10.99 2.57
N ASP A 275 11.69 -9.83 1.96
CA ASP A 275 12.09 -9.52 0.58
C ASP A 275 13.62 -9.45 0.45
N ASP A 276 14.29 -8.71 1.35
CA ASP A 276 15.75 -8.62 1.44
C ASP A 276 16.39 -9.99 1.70
N LEU A 277 15.75 -10.84 2.51
CA LEU A 277 16.20 -12.22 2.70
C LEU A 277 16.09 -13.02 1.40
N ALA A 278 14.96 -12.94 0.69
CA ALA A 278 14.74 -13.66 -0.56
C ALA A 278 15.77 -13.26 -1.63
N LEU A 279 16.06 -11.96 -1.76
CA LEU A 279 17.08 -11.46 -2.69
C LEU A 279 18.47 -12.06 -2.42
N CYS A 280 18.88 -12.18 -1.15
CA CYS A 280 20.16 -12.79 -0.79
C CYS A 280 20.24 -14.29 -1.08
N LEU A 281 19.10 -14.96 -1.28
CA LEU A 281 19.07 -16.39 -1.58
C LEU A 281 19.38 -16.70 -3.03
N TYR A 282 19.32 -15.75 -3.97
CA TYR A 282 19.63 -16.02 -5.38
C TYR A 282 21.14 -16.23 -5.64
N PRO A 283 21.54 -17.06 -6.63
CA PRO A 283 22.93 -17.20 -7.01
C PRO A 283 23.53 -15.92 -7.62
N PRO A 284 24.82 -15.61 -7.36
CA PRO A 284 25.67 -16.24 -6.34
C PRO A 284 25.21 -15.83 -4.94
N MET A 285 24.97 -16.82 -4.07
CA MET A 285 24.34 -16.58 -2.76
C MET A 285 25.23 -15.75 -1.83
N ASP A 286 24.69 -14.64 -1.32
CA ASP A 286 25.35 -13.82 -0.32
C ASP A 286 25.11 -14.36 1.09
N TYR A 287 25.97 -15.28 1.53
CA TYR A 287 25.91 -15.86 2.88
C TYR A 287 25.98 -14.82 4.01
N SER A 288 26.66 -13.68 3.79
CA SER A 288 26.78 -12.63 4.81
C SER A 288 25.50 -11.81 4.91
N GLY A 289 24.89 -11.48 3.77
CA GLY A 289 23.56 -10.89 3.67
C GLY A 289 22.48 -11.80 4.25
N VAL A 290 22.52 -13.11 3.95
CA VAL A 290 21.61 -14.10 4.54
C VAL A 290 21.68 -14.11 6.06
N ASP A 291 22.86 -14.20 6.68
CA ASP A 291 22.99 -14.21 8.15
C ASP A 291 22.48 -12.89 8.79
N SER A 292 22.77 -11.74 8.15
CA SER A 292 22.26 -10.44 8.60
C SER A 292 20.73 -10.36 8.53
N ASN A 293 20.16 -10.72 7.38
CA ASN A 293 18.72 -10.61 7.12
C ASN A 293 17.93 -11.65 7.91
N VAL A 294 18.45 -12.86 8.11
CA VAL A 294 17.85 -13.86 9.02
C VAL A 294 17.75 -13.30 10.44
N ARG A 295 18.80 -12.65 10.97
CA ARG A 295 18.76 -12.07 12.32
C ARG A 295 17.75 -10.93 12.43
N HIS A 296 17.67 -10.08 11.41
CA HIS A 296 16.71 -8.98 11.35
C HIS A 296 15.28 -9.51 11.33
N THR A 297 14.95 -10.34 10.34
CA THR A 297 13.61 -10.94 10.16
C THR A 297 13.19 -11.80 11.35
N HIS A 298 14.13 -12.53 11.96
CA HIS A 298 13.86 -13.29 13.17
C HIS A 298 13.54 -12.38 14.36
N LYS A 299 14.31 -11.30 14.54
CA LYS A 299 14.06 -10.34 15.61
C LYS A 299 12.67 -9.73 15.48
N ASP A 300 12.29 -9.31 14.28
CA ASP A 300 10.99 -8.69 14.05
C ASP A 300 9.90 -9.72 14.34
N THR A 301 9.96 -10.89 13.68
CA THR A 301 9.01 -12.00 13.90
C THR A 301 8.86 -12.41 15.38
N HIS A 302 9.95 -12.47 16.14
CA HIS A 302 9.95 -12.90 17.54
C HIS A 302 9.51 -11.80 18.52
N THR A 303 9.72 -10.52 18.19
CA THR A 303 9.19 -9.41 19.00
C THR A 303 7.66 -9.38 18.93
N HIS A 304 7.08 -9.86 17.82
CA HIS A 304 5.63 -9.88 17.59
C HIS A 304 4.88 -11.04 18.26
N THR A 305 5.56 -12.17 18.54
CA THR A 305 4.95 -13.28 19.30
C THR A 305 4.79 -12.96 20.80
N HIS A 306 5.66 -12.12 21.38
CA HIS A 306 5.59 -11.74 22.80
C HIS A 306 4.60 -10.60 23.11
N THR A 307 4.41 -9.64 22.21
CA THR A 307 3.36 -8.62 22.33
C THR A 307 1.97 -9.23 22.34
N HIS A 308 1.76 -10.37 21.65
CA HIS A 308 0.52 -11.16 21.70
C HIS A 308 0.25 -11.78 23.08
N THR A 309 1.29 -12.22 23.81
CA THR A 309 1.10 -12.76 25.17
C THR A 309 0.73 -11.68 26.18
N HIS A 310 1.31 -10.48 26.06
CA HIS A 310 1.01 -9.37 26.97
C HIS A 310 -0.31 -8.66 26.66
N THR A 311 -0.72 -8.53 25.40
CA THR A 311 -2.04 -7.96 25.05
C THR A 311 -3.20 -8.90 25.39
N SER A 312 -2.99 -10.22 25.31
CA SER A 312 -3.95 -11.23 25.81
C SER A 312 -4.07 -11.21 27.34
N GLN A 313 -2.98 -10.95 28.08
CA GLN A 313 -3.01 -10.78 29.53
C GLN A 313 -3.59 -9.42 29.96
N ALA A 314 -3.33 -8.33 29.23
CA ALA A 314 -3.87 -7.01 29.54
C ALA A 314 -5.41 -6.92 29.39
N HIS A 315 -6.02 -7.81 28.60
CA HIS A 315 -7.48 -7.88 28.44
C HIS A 315 -8.16 -8.93 29.35
N GLN A 316 -7.41 -9.69 30.17
CA GLN A 316 -8.02 -10.56 31.18
C GLN A 316 -8.76 -9.79 32.29
N HIS A 317 -8.58 -8.47 32.40
CA HIS A 317 -9.34 -7.64 33.35
C HIS A 317 -10.78 -7.30 32.92
N PHE A 318 -11.22 -7.67 31.70
CA PHE A 318 -12.60 -7.46 31.23
C PHE A 318 -13.47 -8.74 31.20
N LEU A 319 -12.93 -9.89 31.58
CA LEU A 319 -13.62 -11.20 31.56
C LEU A 319 -13.85 -11.78 32.97
N CYS A 320 -14.17 -10.95 33.96
CA CYS A 320 -14.56 -11.44 35.28
C CYS A 320 -15.85 -10.74 35.75
N PRO A 321 -17.03 -11.39 35.75
CA PRO A 321 -18.10 -10.98 36.62
C PRO A 321 -17.70 -11.32 38.06
N SER A 322 -17.76 -10.32 38.94
CA SER A 322 -17.50 -10.48 40.38
C SER A 322 -18.38 -11.56 41.03
N PRO A 323 -17.93 -12.17 42.14
CA PRO A 323 -18.56 -13.34 42.74
C PRO A 323 -19.72 -12.90 43.64
N ALA A 324 -20.92 -13.40 43.36
CA ALA A 324 -22.01 -13.35 44.31
C ALA A 324 -22.81 -14.67 44.29
N HIS A 325 -22.85 -15.30 45.47
CA HIS A 325 -23.71 -16.40 45.92
C HIS A 325 -23.26 -17.86 45.63
N SER A 326 -22.69 -18.43 46.71
CA SER A 326 -22.52 -19.86 47.10
C SER A 326 -23.83 -20.69 47.05
N PRO A 327 -23.85 -22.04 47.32
CA PRO A 327 -22.85 -22.86 48.01
C PRO A 327 -22.59 -24.31 47.51
N SER A 328 -21.49 -24.89 48.04
CA SER A 328 -21.31 -26.29 48.43
C SER A 328 -21.33 -27.39 47.36
N HIS A 329 -20.14 -27.95 47.06
CA HIS A 329 -19.90 -29.37 47.31
C HIS A 329 -18.40 -29.67 47.50
N ARG A 330 -18.09 -30.24 48.67
CA ARG A 330 -16.81 -30.89 49.00
C ARG A 330 -16.60 -32.09 48.07
N VAL A 331 -15.40 -32.22 47.50
CA VAL A 331 -14.78 -33.53 47.31
C VAL A 331 -13.32 -33.44 47.75
N VAL A 332 -12.99 -34.36 48.65
CA VAL A 332 -11.71 -34.56 49.34
C VAL A 332 -10.80 -35.37 48.42
N VAL A 333 -9.54 -34.94 48.24
CA VAL A 333 -8.48 -35.78 47.69
C VAL A 333 -7.54 -36.15 48.84
N LYS A 334 -7.48 -37.43 49.16
CA LYS A 334 -6.43 -38.02 50.01
C LYS A 334 -5.21 -38.32 49.13
N TYR A 335 -4.04 -38.16 49.76
CA TYR A 335 -2.67 -38.42 49.31
C TYR A 335 -2.49 -39.53 48.28
#